data_AF-A0A0K6I9U3-F1
#
_entry.id   AF-A0A0K6I9U3-F1
#
_cell.length_a   1.000
_cell.length_b   1.000
_cell.length_c   1.000
_cell.angle_alpha   90.00
_cell.angle_beta   90.00
_cell.angle_gamma   90.00
#
_symmetry.space_group_name_H-M   'P 1'
#
loop_
_entity.id
_entity.type
_entity.pdbx_description
1 polymer ?
#
loop_
_entity_poly.entity_id
_entity_poly.type
_entity_poly.pdbx_seq_one_letter_code
_entity_poly.pdbx_strand_id
1 'polypeptide(L)'
;MDAPKKENPGCSRGRFEAAQQELFERPPFSPEWPSNATKEGQLLAALLTGASFNHAEFIGEARTWRLAAYAHALKRRGWHVRTLTEDGQPWTGKHCGVARYSLDPADIDAMGGAAHG
;
A
#
# COMPACT_ATOMS: atom_id res chain seq x y z
N MET A 1 53.51 -15.48 28.51
CA MET A 1 52.12 -15.86 28.76
C MET A 1 51.39 -15.37 27.53
N ASP A 2 51.40 -16.11 26.43
CA ASP A 2 50.89 -15.60 25.15
C ASP A 2 50.25 -16.75 24.38
N ALA A 3 48.93 -16.77 24.37
CA ALA A 3 48.10 -17.79 23.73
C ALA A 3 47.90 -17.46 22.24
N PRO A 4 47.97 -18.44 21.32
CA PRO A 4 47.59 -18.20 19.93
C PRO A 4 46.07 -18.08 19.80
N LYS A 5 45.64 -16.91 19.31
CA LYS A 5 44.26 -16.53 19.02
C LYS A 5 43.71 -17.41 17.90
N LYS A 6 42.72 -18.26 18.23
CA LYS A 6 41.99 -19.09 17.26
C LYS A 6 41.11 -18.20 16.38
N GLU A 7 41.39 -18.14 15.09
CA GLU A 7 40.48 -17.64 14.07
C GLU A 7 39.34 -18.64 13.87
N ASN A 8 38.11 -18.22 14.14
CA ASN A 8 36.91 -18.93 13.69
C ASN A 8 36.76 -18.64 12.19
N PRO A 9 36.61 -19.66 11.32
CA PRO A 9 36.24 -19.41 9.94
C PRO A 9 34.84 -18.79 9.95
N GLY A 10 34.76 -17.52 9.54
CA GLY A 10 33.49 -16.85 9.31
C GLY A 10 32.66 -17.69 8.35
N CYS A 11 31.54 -18.21 8.85
CA CYS A 11 30.50 -18.83 8.06
C CYS A 11 30.17 -17.87 6.91
N SER A 12 30.65 -18.18 5.71
CA SER A 12 30.29 -17.50 4.48
C SER A 12 28.78 -17.62 4.38
N ARG A 13 28.05 -16.57 4.80
CA ARG A 13 26.60 -16.53 4.73
C ARG A 13 26.26 -16.71 3.27
N GLY A 14 25.79 -17.91 2.96
CA GLY A 14 25.55 -18.36 1.60
C GLY A 14 24.75 -17.32 0.86
N ARG A 15 25.23 -17.03 -0.35
CA ARG A 15 24.50 -16.33 -1.39
C ARG A 15 23.39 -17.28 -1.86
N PHE A 16 22.41 -17.54 -0.98
CA PHE A 16 21.27 -18.38 -1.30
C PHE A 16 20.30 -17.56 -2.15
N GLU A 17 20.40 -17.81 -3.45
CA GLU A 17 19.27 -17.85 -4.39
C GLU A 17 18.47 -16.56 -4.59
N ALA A 18 18.99 -15.68 -5.45
CA ALA A 18 18.18 -14.70 -6.18
C ALA A 18 17.89 -15.15 -7.64
N ALA A 19 18.01 -16.45 -7.93
CA ALA A 19 17.90 -17.00 -9.29
C ALA A 19 16.65 -17.89 -9.51
N GLN A 20 15.65 -17.81 -8.63
CA GLN A 20 14.41 -18.61 -8.70
C GLN A 20 13.21 -17.80 -9.25
N GLN A 21 13.41 -16.59 -9.78
CA GLN A 21 12.30 -15.69 -10.16
C GLN A 21 11.93 -15.69 -11.66
N GLU A 22 12.60 -16.49 -12.51
CA GLU A 22 12.35 -16.48 -13.96
C GLU A 22 11.47 -17.64 -14.47
N LEU A 23 10.84 -18.40 -13.57
CA LEU A 23 9.99 -19.55 -13.96
C LEU A 23 8.59 -19.14 -14.44
N PHE A 24 8.13 -17.93 -14.12
CA PHE A 24 6.80 -17.44 -14.50
C PHE A 24 6.90 -16.00 -15.00
N GLU A 25 6.20 -15.68 -16.09
CA GLU A 25 5.99 -14.29 -16.48
C GLU A 25 5.31 -13.54 -15.33
N ARG A 26 5.84 -12.36 -14.99
CA ARG A 26 5.23 -11.54 -13.95
C ARG A 26 3.79 -11.22 -14.38
N PRO A 27 2.77 -11.53 -13.56
CA PRO A 27 1.41 -11.26 -13.94
C PRO A 27 1.22 -9.76 -14.19
N PRO A 28 0.33 -9.37 -15.10
CA PRO A 28 0.11 -7.97 -15.47
C PRO A 28 -0.26 -7.08 -14.27
N PHE A 29 -0.83 -7.69 -13.22
CA PHE A 29 -1.06 -7.08 -11.92
C PHE A 29 -0.08 -7.65 -10.88
N SER A 30 0.95 -6.86 -10.54
CA SER A 30 1.93 -7.17 -9.49
C SER A 30 2.36 -5.89 -8.77
N PRO A 31 1.43 -5.18 -8.09
CA PRO A 31 1.77 -3.97 -7.34
C PRO A 31 2.66 -4.28 -6.13
N GLU A 32 3.44 -3.29 -5.73
CA GLU A 32 4.28 -3.38 -4.53
C GLU A 32 3.45 -3.13 -3.26
N TRP A 33 3.56 -4.04 -2.31
CA TRP A 33 2.88 -3.94 -1.02
C TRP A 33 3.60 -2.95 -0.09
N PRO A 34 2.94 -1.86 0.35
CA PRO A 34 3.47 -1.04 1.43
C PRO A 34 3.51 -1.81 2.75
N SER A 35 4.39 -1.40 3.67
CA SER A 35 4.42 -1.97 5.02
C SER A 35 3.13 -1.65 5.78
N ASN A 36 2.50 -2.65 6.39
CA ASN A 36 1.26 -2.47 7.17
C ASN A 36 1.42 -1.48 8.34
N ALA A 37 2.64 -1.35 8.90
CA ALA A 37 2.92 -0.38 9.95
C ALA A 37 2.88 1.08 9.47
N THR A 38 2.90 1.31 8.15
CA THR A 38 2.89 2.66 7.55
C THR A 38 1.46 3.14 7.28
N LYS A 39 1.28 4.46 7.15
CA LYS A 39 -0.03 5.05 6.86
C LYS A 39 -0.52 4.68 5.45
N GLU A 40 0.39 4.47 4.51
CA GLU A 40 0.10 3.92 3.19
C GLU A 40 -0.47 2.50 3.29
N GLY A 41 0.13 1.65 4.15
CA GLY A 41 -0.35 0.29 4.38
C GLY A 41 -1.71 0.25 5.06
N GLN A 42 -1.93 1.09 6.07
CA GLN A 42 -3.24 1.24 6.72
C GLN A 42 -4.31 1.74 5.75
N LEU A 43 -3.99 2.76 4.94
CA LEU A 43 -4.89 3.26 3.90
C LEU A 43 -5.20 2.15 2.90
N LEU A 44 -4.19 1.45 2.38
CA LEU A 44 -4.41 0.37 1.42
C LEU A 44 -5.29 -0.74 2.00
N ALA A 45 -5.03 -1.17 3.24
CA ALA A 45 -5.85 -2.18 3.90
C ALA A 45 -7.32 -1.76 3.97
N ALA A 46 -7.59 -0.51 4.30
CA ALA A 46 -8.95 0.02 4.32
C ALA A 46 -9.56 0.17 2.91
N LEU A 47 -8.79 0.54 1.91
CA LEU A 47 -9.28 0.60 0.53
C LEU A 47 -9.59 -0.80 -0.04
N LEU A 48 -8.82 -1.81 0.34
CA LEU A 48 -9.02 -3.21 -0.06
C LEU A 48 -10.29 -3.83 0.53
N THR A 49 -10.79 -3.34 1.66
CA THR A 49 -12.11 -3.75 2.18
C THR A 49 -13.27 -3.10 1.43
N GLY A 50 -12.99 -2.29 0.41
CA GLY A 50 -13.98 -1.52 -0.33
C GLY A 50 -14.34 -0.17 0.30
N ALA A 51 -13.64 0.24 1.37
CA ALA A 51 -13.85 1.57 1.93
C ALA A 51 -13.34 2.65 0.97
N SER A 52 -13.90 3.85 1.10
CA SER A 52 -13.45 5.03 0.38
C SER A 52 -13.43 6.22 1.32
N PHE A 53 -12.38 7.05 1.20
CA PHE A 53 -12.13 8.13 2.14
C PHE A 53 -12.03 9.46 1.43
N ASN A 54 -12.65 10.48 2.01
CA ASN A 54 -12.30 11.87 1.78
C ASN A 54 -11.29 12.38 2.83
N HIS A 55 -10.76 13.59 2.62
CA HIS A 55 -9.75 14.16 3.51
C HIS A 55 -10.27 14.37 4.95
N ALA A 56 -11.54 14.72 5.14
CA ALA A 56 -12.10 14.96 6.46
C ALA A 56 -12.27 13.65 7.25
N GLU A 57 -12.79 12.61 6.60
CA GLU A 57 -12.93 11.26 7.17
C GLU A 57 -11.56 10.69 7.58
N PHE A 58 -10.55 10.84 6.73
CA PHE A 58 -9.21 10.31 7.00
C PHE A 58 -8.48 11.04 8.13
N ILE A 59 -8.78 12.32 8.37
CA ILE A 59 -8.26 13.05 9.53
C ILE A 59 -8.80 12.44 10.83
N GLY A 60 -10.07 12.05 10.87
CA GLY A 60 -10.67 11.39 12.04
C GLY A 60 -10.01 10.04 12.35
N GLU A 61 -9.76 9.25 11.31
CA GLU A 61 -9.20 7.90 11.44
C GLU A 61 -7.69 7.89 11.72
N ALA A 62 -6.92 8.61 10.88
CA ALA A 62 -5.47 8.51 10.86
C ALA A 62 -4.75 9.72 11.47
N ARG A 63 -5.51 10.73 11.95
CA ARG A 63 -5.00 12.00 12.51
C ARG A 63 -4.00 12.71 11.58
N THR A 64 -4.23 12.63 10.28
CA THR A 64 -3.33 13.17 9.27
C THR A 64 -4.12 13.76 8.10
N TRP A 65 -3.61 14.88 7.58
CA TRP A 65 -4.16 15.60 6.44
C TRP A 65 -3.57 15.13 5.10
N ARG A 66 -2.66 14.14 5.13
CA ARG A 66 -1.86 13.71 3.97
C ARG A 66 -2.49 12.59 3.14
N LEU A 67 -3.82 12.45 3.15
CA LEU A 67 -4.52 11.40 2.39
C LEU A 67 -4.08 11.36 0.92
N ALA A 68 -4.10 12.52 0.23
CA ALA A 68 -3.66 12.60 -1.16
C ALA A 68 -2.22 12.09 -1.36
N ALA A 69 -1.30 12.41 -0.44
CA ALA A 69 0.09 11.97 -0.54
C ALA A 69 0.22 10.45 -0.46
N TYR A 70 -0.52 9.81 0.44
CA TYR A 70 -0.53 8.35 0.56
C TYR A 70 -1.21 7.69 -0.63
N ALA A 71 -2.32 8.24 -1.12
CA ALA A 71 -2.95 7.78 -2.36
C ALA A 71 -1.99 7.86 -3.56
N HIS A 72 -1.23 8.95 -3.69
CA HIS A 72 -0.19 9.09 -4.72
C HIS A 72 0.98 8.12 -4.52
N ALA A 73 1.36 7.81 -3.28
CA ALA A 73 2.38 6.80 -3.00
C ALA A 73 1.91 5.40 -3.44
N LEU A 74 0.65 5.05 -3.18
CA LEU A 74 0.05 3.79 -3.64
C LEU A 74 0.03 3.69 -5.18
N LYS A 75 -0.36 4.76 -5.88
CA LYS A 75 -0.27 4.84 -7.35
C LYS A 75 1.13 4.55 -7.87
N ARG A 76 2.16 5.14 -7.24
CA ARG A 76 3.56 4.90 -7.62
C ARG A 76 4.02 3.46 -7.38
N ARG A 77 3.39 2.75 -6.45
CA ARG A 77 3.63 1.33 -6.17
C ARG A 77 2.84 0.39 -7.10
N GLY A 78 2.06 0.94 -8.03
CA GLY A 78 1.30 0.17 -9.01
C GLY A 78 -0.15 -0.12 -8.61
N TRP A 79 -0.64 0.44 -7.50
CA TRP A 79 -2.05 0.31 -7.12
C TRP A 79 -2.93 1.28 -7.90
N HIS A 80 -4.06 0.82 -8.43
CA HIS A 80 -4.99 1.64 -9.19
C HIS A 80 -5.94 2.40 -8.25
N VAL A 81 -5.42 3.45 -7.60
CA VAL A 81 -6.25 4.32 -6.75
C VAL A 81 -7.05 5.29 -7.61
N ARG A 82 -8.38 5.23 -7.54
CA ARG A 82 -9.28 6.18 -8.20
C ARG A 82 -9.51 7.40 -7.32
N THR A 83 -9.71 8.55 -7.97
CA THR A 83 -10.06 9.81 -7.30
C THR A 83 -11.35 10.31 -7.93
N LEU A 84 -12.42 10.32 -7.14
CA LEU A 84 -13.74 10.80 -7.52
C LEU A 84 -13.97 12.16 -6.87
N THR A 85 -14.63 13.07 -7.59
CA THR A 85 -15.08 14.34 -7.01
C THR A 85 -16.50 14.15 -6.51
N GLU A 86 -16.69 14.29 -5.21
CA GLU A 86 -18.00 14.29 -4.55
C GLU A 86 -18.41 15.72 -4.25
N ASP A 87 -19.71 16.03 -4.32
CA ASP A 87 -20.24 17.31 -3.88
C ASP A 87 -20.06 17.45 -2.36
N GLY A 88 -19.02 18.17 -1.96
CA GLY A 88 -18.88 18.58 -0.57
C GLY A 88 -19.81 19.74 -0.26
N GLN A 89 -20.47 19.66 0.90
CA GLN A 89 -21.22 20.78 1.45
C GLN A 89 -20.36 21.48 2.52
N PRO A 90 -19.61 22.54 2.16
CA PRO A 90 -18.92 23.34 3.15
C PRO A 90 -19.90 24.19 3.95
N TRP A 91 -19.47 24.59 5.14
CA TRP A 91 -20.21 25.47 6.05
C TRP A 91 -20.61 26.82 5.43
N THR A 92 -19.95 27.24 4.36
CA THR A 92 -20.18 28.51 3.66
C THR A 92 -21.30 28.46 2.60
N GLY A 93 -21.97 27.32 2.40
CA GLY A 93 -23.15 27.20 1.53
C GLY A 93 -22.89 27.19 0.02
N LYS A 94 -21.62 27.16 -0.42
CA LYS A 94 -21.23 26.99 -1.83
C LYS A 94 -20.85 25.54 -2.08
N HIS A 95 -21.32 24.90 -3.15
CA HIS A 95 -20.85 23.56 -3.52
C HIS A 95 -19.34 23.59 -3.74
N CYS A 96 -18.61 22.77 -2.99
CA CYS A 96 -17.17 22.60 -3.14
C CYS A 96 -16.89 21.13 -3.38
N GLY A 97 -16.32 20.78 -4.53
CA GLY A 97 -15.92 19.41 -4.83
C GLY A 97 -14.89 18.91 -3.82
N VAL A 98 -15.16 17.76 -3.19
CA VAL A 98 -14.25 17.08 -2.27
C VAL A 98 -13.72 15.84 -2.98
N ALA A 99 -12.39 15.66 -2.95
CA ALA A 99 -11.77 14.46 -3.50
C ALA A 99 -11.99 13.27 -2.57
N ARG A 100 -12.64 12.23 -3.10
CA ARG A 100 -12.82 10.92 -2.49
C ARG A 100 -11.91 9.90 -3.18
N TYR A 101 -11.19 9.10 -2.39
CA TYR A 101 -10.25 8.10 -2.89
C TYR A 101 -10.79 6.70 -2.63
N SER A 102 -10.77 5.86 -3.66
CA SER A 102 -11.16 4.46 -3.62
C SER A 102 -10.16 3.62 -4.42
N LEU A 103 -10.08 2.31 -4.17
CA LEU A 103 -9.34 1.41 -5.04
C LEU A 103 -10.19 1.03 -6.26
N ASP A 104 -9.54 0.70 -7.37
CA ASP A 104 -10.21 0.09 -8.50
C ASP A 104 -10.89 -1.21 -8.07
N PRO A 105 -12.18 -1.44 -8.40
CA PRO A 105 -12.84 -2.68 -8.07
C PRO A 105 -12.15 -3.90 -8.67
N ALA A 106 -11.43 -3.78 -9.80
CA ALA A 106 -10.63 -4.88 -10.35
C ALA A 106 -9.46 -5.27 -9.44
N ASP A 107 -8.81 -4.30 -8.79
CA ASP A 107 -7.75 -4.57 -7.82
C ASP A 107 -8.30 -5.19 -6.53
N ILE A 108 -9.49 -4.76 -6.11
CA ILE A 108 -10.19 -5.34 -4.96
C ILE A 108 -10.59 -6.79 -5.26
N ASP A 109 -11.15 -7.04 -6.45
CA ASP A 109 -11.55 -8.39 -6.89
C ASP A 109 -10.35 -9.31 -7.06
N ALA A 110 -9.25 -8.83 -7.67
CA ALA A 110 -8.01 -9.59 -7.81
C ALA A 110 -7.44 -10.04 -6.45
N MET A 111 -7.66 -9.26 -5.39
CA MET A 111 -7.24 -9.59 -4.02
C MET A 111 -8.31 -10.34 -3.21
N GLY A 112 -9.59 -10.12 -3.52
CA GLY A 112 -10.76 -10.71 -2.88
C GLY A 112 -11.20 -12.05 -3.48
N GLY A 113 -10.68 -12.42 -4.65
CA GLY A 113 -10.96 -13.66 -5.38
C GLY A 113 -10.62 -14.97 -4.67
N ALA A 114 -10.23 -14.93 -3.39
CA ALA A 114 -10.10 -16.09 -2.52
C ALA A 114 -11.28 -16.26 -1.52
N ALA A 115 -12.27 -15.37 -1.51
CA ALA A 115 -13.32 -15.34 -0.46
C ALA A 115 -14.73 -15.76 -0.91
N HIS A 116 -14.88 -16.42 -2.06
CA HIS A 116 -16.14 -17.03 -2.48
C HIS A 116 -15.92 -18.47 -2.95
N GLY A 117 -15.90 -19.40 -1.99
CA GLY A 117 -16.00 -20.85 -2.17
C GLY A 117 -16.94 -21.42 -1.12
#